data_AF-A0A7X8C7Z1-F1
#
_entry.id   AF-A0A7X8C7Z1-F1
#
_cell.length_a   1.000
_cell.length_b   1.000
_cell.length_c   1.000
_cell.angle_alpha   90.00
_cell.angle_beta   90.00
_cell.angle_gamma   90.00
#
_symmetry.space_group_name_H-M   'P 1'
#
loop_
_entity.id
_entity.type
_entity.pdbx_description
1 polymer ?
#
loop_
_entity_poly.entity_id
_entity_poly.type
_entity_poly.pdbx_seq_one_letter_code
_entity_poly.pdbx_strand_id
1 'polypeptide(L)'
;MTADFRFYKFVAEKISSHLKYIHPENHEELFYEYIEDIRNKTQKNRIIFDVKYFSLDSIPTRGESLLGIPFIFKYIKENDCSAIHIIRKNKLKVFVSEEIANKTGIWSASDEDSLLNKEEKKINIDIDVLIEFINSENKKDNIVSILMDSVKNNYRLYYESMFSSENLFSQESISIASQVMNKDIDTIHAGNLKMNPESLEDLVYNYEEVYYSLKGTRYEWMLY
;
A
#
# COMPACT_ATOMS: atom_id res chain seq x y z
N MET A 1 12.04 4.21 -5.89
CA MET A 1 11.71 4.08 -7.33
C MET A 1 11.97 5.43 -7.98
N THR A 2 12.81 5.50 -9.03
CA THR A 2 13.05 6.78 -9.72
C THR A 2 11.74 7.25 -10.34
N ALA A 3 11.52 8.58 -10.39
CA ALA A 3 10.29 9.16 -10.94
C ALA A 3 10.01 8.70 -12.40
N ASP A 4 11.03 8.19 -13.09
CA ASP A 4 11.00 7.73 -14.48
C ASP A 4 10.16 6.48 -14.72
N PHE A 5 9.89 5.68 -13.68
CA PHE A 5 9.09 4.47 -13.81
C PHE A 5 7.66 4.66 -13.31
N ARG A 6 7.14 5.89 -13.19
CA ARG A 6 5.74 6.11 -12.79
C ARG A 6 4.80 5.98 -13.99
N PHE A 7 3.75 5.14 -13.88
CA PHE A 7 2.78 4.92 -14.95
C PHE A 7 2.18 6.23 -15.51
N TYR A 8 1.72 7.15 -14.66
CA TYR A 8 1.13 8.40 -15.15
C TYR A 8 2.13 9.37 -15.78
N LYS A 9 3.43 9.26 -15.46
CA LYS A 9 4.47 9.98 -16.22
C LYS A 9 4.54 9.43 -17.64
N PHE A 10 4.54 8.10 -17.79
CA PHE A 10 4.49 7.44 -19.09
C PHE A 10 3.23 7.80 -19.88
N VAL A 11 2.06 7.83 -19.24
CA VAL A 11 0.80 8.27 -19.88
C VAL A 11 0.92 9.71 -20.39
N ALA A 12 1.46 10.64 -19.59
CA ALA A 12 1.65 12.03 -20.01
C ALA A 12 2.58 12.16 -21.24
N GLU A 13 3.67 11.37 -21.29
CA GLU A 13 4.59 11.31 -22.42
C GLU A 13 3.94 10.69 -23.67
N LYS A 14 3.07 9.69 -23.50
CA LYS A 14 2.31 9.10 -24.61
C LYS A 14 1.25 10.03 -25.16
N ILE A 15 0.55 10.78 -24.30
CA ILE A 15 -0.44 11.78 -24.72
C ILE A 15 0.21 12.91 -25.53
N SER A 16 1.41 13.37 -25.14
CA SER A 16 2.09 14.45 -25.85
C SER A 16 2.53 14.06 -27.28
N SER A 17 2.74 12.76 -27.52
CA SER A 17 3.09 12.22 -28.84
C SER A 17 1.88 11.73 -29.63
N HIS A 18 0.82 11.25 -28.96
CA HIS A 18 -0.36 10.66 -29.59
C HIS A 18 -1.64 11.00 -28.81
N LEU A 19 -2.41 11.98 -29.31
CA LEU A 19 -3.63 12.49 -28.65
C LEU A 19 -4.71 11.42 -28.39
N LYS A 20 -4.70 10.28 -29.10
CA LYS A 20 -5.65 9.17 -28.85
C LYS A 20 -5.62 8.70 -27.39
N TYR A 21 -4.47 8.76 -26.74
CA TYR A 21 -4.27 8.31 -25.37
C TYR A 21 -4.87 9.25 -24.31
N ILE A 22 -5.42 10.41 -24.70
CA ILE A 22 -6.24 11.23 -23.81
C ILE A 22 -7.51 10.48 -23.41
N HIS A 23 -8.02 9.62 -24.30
CA HIS A 23 -9.25 8.90 -24.04
C HIS A 23 -8.99 7.71 -23.09
N PRO A 24 -9.69 7.63 -21.94
CA PRO A 24 -9.53 6.58 -20.93
C PRO A 24 -9.59 5.14 -21.47
N GLU A 25 -10.35 4.91 -22.53
CA GLU A 25 -10.50 3.57 -23.13
C GLU A 25 -9.17 2.97 -23.63
N ASN A 26 -8.16 3.80 -23.87
CA ASN A 26 -6.85 3.37 -24.34
C ASN A 26 -5.86 3.12 -23.19
N HIS A 27 -6.26 3.34 -21.93
CA HIS A 27 -5.36 3.22 -20.79
C HIS A 27 -4.97 1.76 -20.46
N GLU A 28 -5.83 0.80 -20.79
CA GLU A 28 -5.49 -0.62 -20.74
C GLU A 28 -4.33 -0.93 -21.70
N GLU A 29 -4.44 -0.53 -22.98
CA GLU A 29 -3.36 -0.65 -23.97
C GLU A 29 -2.07 0.06 -23.49
N LEU A 30 -2.19 1.28 -22.96
CA LEU A 30 -1.05 2.02 -22.40
C LEU A 30 -0.36 1.28 -21.26
N PHE A 31 -1.11 0.57 -20.42
CA PHE A 31 -0.50 -0.19 -19.34
C PHE A 31 0.37 -1.32 -19.90
N TYR A 32 -0.10 -2.09 -20.89
CA TYR A 32 0.73 -3.10 -21.55
C TYR A 32 1.97 -2.47 -22.21
N GLU A 33 1.81 -1.35 -22.94
CA GLU A 33 2.94 -0.62 -23.52
C GLU A 33 3.95 -0.16 -22.46
N TYR A 34 3.47 0.27 -21.29
CA TYR A 34 4.29 0.70 -20.17
C TYR A 34 5.11 -0.46 -19.58
N ILE A 35 4.53 -1.65 -19.45
CA ILE A 35 5.27 -2.84 -19.01
C ILE A 35 6.42 -3.15 -19.99
N GLU A 36 6.15 -3.12 -21.29
CA GLU A 36 7.16 -3.37 -22.32
C GLU A 36 8.24 -2.29 -22.33
N ASP A 37 7.88 -1.02 -22.14
CA ASP A 37 8.83 0.08 -22.01
C ASP A 37 9.78 -0.12 -20.81
N ILE A 38 9.26 -0.54 -19.65
CA ILE A 38 10.10 -0.87 -18.49
C ILE A 38 11.04 -2.05 -18.80
N ARG A 39 10.53 -3.12 -19.43
CA ARG A 39 11.37 -4.27 -19.82
C ARG A 39 12.51 -3.85 -20.74
N ASN A 40 12.20 -3.03 -21.74
CA ASN A 40 13.18 -2.52 -22.70
C ASN A 40 14.23 -1.61 -22.03
N LYS A 41 13.81 -0.71 -21.12
CA LYS A 41 14.73 0.21 -20.42
C LYS A 41 15.64 -0.50 -19.42
N THR A 42 15.13 -1.51 -18.72
CA THR A 42 15.85 -2.16 -17.62
C THR A 42 16.56 -3.45 -18.04
N GLN A 43 16.19 -4.04 -19.18
CA GLN A 43 16.63 -5.36 -19.61
C GLN A 43 16.33 -6.43 -18.54
N LYS A 44 15.27 -6.23 -17.74
CA LYS A 44 14.81 -7.15 -16.69
C LYS A 44 13.51 -7.81 -17.13
N ASN A 45 13.43 -9.11 -16.90
CA ASN A 45 12.22 -9.91 -17.19
C ASN A 45 11.21 -9.89 -16.04
N ARG A 46 11.61 -9.44 -14.85
CA ARG A 46 10.77 -9.37 -13.65
C ARG A 46 10.61 -7.92 -13.22
N ILE A 47 9.37 -7.51 -13.03
CA ILE A 47 9.00 -6.17 -12.59
C ILE A 47 8.11 -6.34 -11.36
N ILE A 48 8.37 -5.52 -10.34
CA ILE A 48 7.56 -5.47 -9.12
C ILE A 48 6.78 -4.17 -9.15
N PHE A 49 5.47 -4.27 -8.96
CA PHE A 49 4.58 -3.13 -8.80
C PHE A 49 4.10 -3.04 -7.36
N ASP A 50 4.21 -1.84 -6.79
CA ASP A 50 3.54 -1.49 -5.55
C ASP A 50 2.23 -0.78 -5.92
N VAL A 51 1.10 -1.40 -5.62
CA VAL A 51 -0.23 -0.89 -5.95
C VAL A 51 -0.96 -0.61 -4.65
N LYS A 52 -1.37 0.66 -4.46
CA LYS A 52 -2.16 1.06 -3.29
C LYS A 52 -3.64 0.83 -3.56
N TYR A 53 -4.40 0.59 -2.50
CA TYR A 53 -5.85 0.35 -2.62
C TYR A 53 -6.58 1.51 -3.32
N PHE A 54 -6.24 2.75 -2.97
CA PHE A 54 -6.87 3.93 -3.59
C PHE A 54 -6.55 4.07 -5.09
N SER A 55 -5.53 3.37 -5.58
CA SER A 55 -5.13 3.37 -7.00
C SER A 55 -5.58 2.14 -7.77
N LEU A 56 -6.42 1.27 -7.19
CA LEU A 56 -6.89 0.07 -7.90
C LEU A 56 -7.70 0.44 -9.16
N ASP A 57 -8.48 1.52 -9.07
CA ASP A 57 -9.32 2.03 -10.18
C ASP A 57 -8.61 3.10 -11.03
N SER A 58 -7.31 3.29 -10.84
CA SER A 58 -6.53 4.29 -11.59
C SER A 58 -6.41 3.98 -13.09
N ILE A 59 -6.59 2.72 -13.49
CA ILE A 59 -6.53 2.31 -14.90
C ILE A 59 -7.96 1.99 -15.36
N PRO A 60 -8.63 2.93 -16.04
CA PRO A 60 -9.99 2.74 -16.51
C PRO A 60 -10.05 1.62 -17.56
N THR A 61 -11.06 0.77 -17.47
CA THR A 61 -11.32 -0.32 -18.44
C THR A 61 -12.45 0.06 -19.39
N ARG A 62 -12.42 -0.51 -20.60
CA ARG A 62 -13.49 -0.32 -21.57
C ARG A 62 -14.73 -1.11 -21.17
N GLY A 63 -15.79 -0.40 -20.77
CA GLY A 63 -17.15 -0.94 -20.75
C GLY A 63 -17.49 -1.89 -19.59
N GLU A 64 -16.79 -1.86 -18.46
CA GLU A 64 -17.18 -2.69 -17.32
C GLU A 64 -18.16 -2.04 -16.34
N SER A 65 -18.99 -2.94 -15.83
CA SER A 65 -20.28 -2.79 -15.14
C SER A 65 -20.23 -2.00 -13.83
N LEU A 66 -21.41 -1.62 -13.33
CA LEU A 66 -21.68 -0.98 -12.03
C LEU A 66 -21.01 -1.62 -10.79
N LEU A 67 -20.29 -2.74 -10.93
CA LEU A 67 -19.55 -3.48 -9.88
C LEU A 67 -18.15 -3.97 -10.33
N GLY A 68 -17.55 -3.37 -11.38
CA GLY A 68 -16.39 -3.89 -12.12
C GLY A 68 -15.16 -4.28 -11.29
N ILE A 69 -14.47 -5.35 -11.72
CA ILE A 69 -13.20 -5.79 -11.14
C ILE A 69 -12.12 -4.79 -11.58
N PRO A 70 -11.29 -4.24 -10.68
CA PRO A 70 -10.25 -3.30 -11.08
C PRO A 70 -9.29 -3.92 -12.10
N PHE A 71 -8.90 -3.16 -13.12
CA PHE A 71 -8.07 -3.63 -14.24
C PHE A 71 -6.86 -4.45 -13.79
N ILE A 72 -6.18 -4.00 -12.71
CA ILE A 72 -4.97 -4.66 -12.24
C ILE A 72 -5.21 -6.13 -11.84
N PHE A 73 -6.39 -6.47 -11.31
CA PHE A 73 -6.74 -7.86 -10.98
C PHE A 73 -7.00 -8.70 -12.23
N LYS A 74 -7.61 -8.11 -13.27
CA LYS A 74 -7.76 -8.75 -14.58
C LYS A 74 -6.36 -9.03 -15.17
N TYR A 75 -5.50 -8.01 -15.20
CA TYR A 75 -4.13 -8.12 -15.68
C TYR A 75 -3.34 -9.22 -14.95
N ILE A 76 -3.41 -9.26 -13.62
CA ILE A 76 -2.74 -10.27 -12.79
C ILE A 76 -3.17 -11.69 -13.19
N LYS A 77 -4.48 -11.91 -13.39
CA LYS A 77 -5.02 -13.22 -13.76
C LYS A 77 -4.62 -13.66 -15.17
N GLU A 78 -4.77 -12.76 -16.14
CA GLU A 78 -4.50 -13.06 -17.55
C GLU A 78 -3.01 -13.35 -17.81
N ASN A 79 -2.12 -12.76 -17.02
CA ASN A 79 -0.67 -12.90 -17.16
C ASN A 79 -0.05 -13.83 -16.10
N ASP A 80 -0.86 -14.61 -15.36
CA ASP A 80 -0.43 -15.51 -14.27
C ASP A 80 0.57 -14.87 -13.30
N CYS A 81 0.35 -13.59 -12.97
CA CYS A 81 1.23 -12.84 -12.07
C CYS A 81 1.07 -13.33 -10.63
N SER A 82 2.18 -13.34 -9.90
CA SER A 82 2.14 -13.46 -8.44
C SER A 82 1.73 -12.13 -7.80
N ALA A 83 0.93 -12.19 -6.75
CA ALA A 83 0.46 -11.00 -6.02
C ALA A 83 0.61 -11.20 -4.51
N ILE A 84 1.19 -10.21 -3.83
CA ILE A 84 1.32 -10.18 -2.37
C ILE A 84 0.37 -9.12 -1.83
N HIS A 85 -0.57 -9.53 -1.00
CA HIS A 85 -1.52 -8.67 -0.31
C HIS A 85 -0.99 -8.34 1.08
N ILE A 86 -0.48 -7.12 1.26
CA ILE A 86 0.01 -6.63 2.55
C ILE A 86 -1.14 -5.91 3.27
N ILE A 87 -1.51 -6.39 4.46
CA ILE A 87 -2.59 -5.85 5.28
C ILE A 87 -2.01 -5.32 6.58
N ARG A 88 -2.29 -4.06 6.92
CA ARG A 88 -2.03 -3.52 8.25
C ARG A 88 -3.31 -3.63 9.06
N LYS A 89 -3.32 -4.52 10.05
CA LYS A 89 -4.52 -4.83 10.83
C LYS A 89 -4.94 -3.66 11.71
N ASN A 90 -3.99 -3.05 12.41
CA ASN A 90 -4.30 -1.99 13.37
C ASN A 90 -4.61 -0.67 12.64
N LYS A 91 -5.90 -0.43 12.36
CA LYS A 91 -6.39 0.74 11.60
C LYS A 91 -6.26 2.06 12.36
N LEU A 92 -6.27 2.04 13.69
CA LEU A 92 -5.94 3.23 14.48
C LEU A 92 -4.49 3.68 14.23
N LYS A 93 -3.53 2.74 14.22
CA LYS A 93 -2.12 3.05 13.88
C LYS A 93 -1.95 3.48 12.42
N VAL A 94 -2.82 3.02 11.51
CA VAL A 94 -2.86 3.55 10.12
C VAL A 94 -3.32 5.00 10.13
N PHE A 95 -4.47 5.28 10.74
CA PHE A 95 -5.06 6.62 10.83
C PHE A 95 -4.07 7.64 11.42
N VAL A 96 -3.48 7.31 12.58
CA VAL A 96 -2.49 8.17 13.24
C VAL A 96 -1.30 8.44 12.33
N SER A 97 -0.82 7.41 11.63
CA SER A 97 0.31 7.57 10.71
C SER A 97 -0.01 8.47 9.52
N GLU A 98 -1.23 8.38 8.98
CA GLU A 98 -1.68 9.24 7.87
C GLU A 98 -1.87 10.68 8.33
N GLU A 99 -2.49 10.91 9.49
CA GLU A 99 -2.66 12.26 10.04
C GLU A 99 -1.32 12.94 10.36
N ILE A 100 -0.34 12.19 10.88
CA ILE A 100 1.02 12.69 11.07
C ILE A 100 1.66 13.05 9.72
N ALA A 101 1.54 12.19 8.71
CA ALA A 101 2.10 12.45 7.38
C ALA A 101 1.43 13.66 6.71
N ASN A 102 0.11 13.82 6.87
CA ASN A 102 -0.65 14.97 6.40
C ASN A 102 -0.22 16.27 7.09
N LYS A 103 -0.05 16.24 8.41
CA LYS A 103 0.40 17.39 9.21
C LYS A 103 1.83 17.83 8.83
N THR A 104 2.71 16.86 8.60
CA THR A 104 4.16 17.12 8.49
C THR A 104 4.68 17.15 7.06
N GLY A 105 3.93 16.58 6.11
CA GLY A 105 4.37 16.35 4.73
C GLY A 105 5.36 15.20 4.57
N ILE A 106 5.68 14.46 5.64
CA ILE A 106 6.71 13.41 5.63
C ILE A 106 6.05 12.02 5.64
N TRP A 107 6.32 11.23 4.59
CA TRP A 107 5.73 9.91 4.39
C TRP A 107 6.70 8.74 4.65
N SER A 108 8.00 9.02 4.71
CA SER A 108 9.05 8.02 4.91
C SER A 108 10.34 8.66 5.41
N ALA A 109 11.11 7.94 6.22
CA ALA A 109 12.42 8.31 6.71
C ALA A 109 13.43 7.21 6.31
N SER A 110 14.52 7.63 5.68
CA SER A 110 15.64 6.76 5.29
C SER A 110 16.70 6.64 6.37
N ASP A 111 16.71 7.56 7.33
CA ASP A 111 17.70 7.71 8.38
C ASP A 111 17.04 8.25 9.66
N GLU A 112 17.74 8.14 10.79
CA GLU A 112 17.23 8.62 12.07
C GLU A 112 17.17 10.15 12.14
N ASP A 113 18.05 10.85 11.42
CA ASP A 113 18.12 12.32 11.41
C ASP A 113 16.90 12.98 10.74
N SER A 114 16.21 12.25 9.85
CA SER A 114 14.96 12.68 9.23
C SER A 114 13.72 12.38 10.09
N LEU A 115 13.88 11.75 11.27
CA LEU A 115 12.78 11.56 12.20
C LEU A 115 12.46 12.86 12.92
N LEU A 116 11.23 13.31 12.77
CA LEU A 116 10.70 14.46 13.52
C LEU A 116 10.74 14.19 15.02
N ASN A 117 10.80 15.26 15.80
CA ASN A 117 10.67 15.12 17.23
C ASN A 117 9.23 14.72 17.60
N LYS A 118 9.06 14.14 18.79
CA LYS A 118 7.77 13.62 19.26
C LYS A 118 6.66 14.67 19.30
N GLU A 119 6.98 15.91 19.67
CA GLU A 119 5.97 16.97 19.78
C GLU A 119 5.45 17.43 18.41
N GLU A 120 6.31 17.43 17.38
CA GLU A 120 5.91 17.70 16.00
C GLU A 120 4.94 16.65 15.47
N LYS A 121 5.09 15.40 15.92
CA LYS A 121 4.24 14.27 15.53
C LYS A 121 2.90 14.21 16.26
N LYS A 122 2.70 14.92 17.38
CA LYS A 122 1.43 14.79 18.11
C LYS A 122 0.24 15.35 17.33
N ILE A 123 -0.85 14.59 17.30
CA ILE A 123 -2.10 14.94 16.61
C ILE A 123 -3.28 14.92 17.58
N ASN A 124 -4.35 15.62 17.24
CA ASN A 124 -5.64 15.47 17.90
C ASN A 124 -6.56 14.67 16.99
N ILE A 125 -7.26 13.67 17.53
CA ILE A 125 -8.10 12.77 16.73
C ILE A 125 -9.56 13.09 16.95
N ASP A 126 -10.29 13.34 15.86
CA ASP A 126 -11.75 13.34 15.86
C ASP A 126 -12.25 11.88 15.90
N ILE A 127 -13.03 11.54 16.93
CA ILE A 127 -13.48 10.17 17.19
C ILE A 127 -14.43 9.67 16.11
N ASP A 128 -15.36 10.50 15.63
CA ASP A 128 -16.34 10.09 14.62
C ASP A 128 -15.63 9.81 13.29
N VAL A 129 -14.70 10.70 12.90
CA VAL A 129 -13.86 10.52 11.71
C VAL A 129 -13.00 9.24 11.82
N LEU A 130 -12.41 8.97 12.99
CA LEU A 130 -11.63 7.76 13.22
C LEU A 130 -12.49 6.49 13.04
N ILE A 131 -13.70 6.46 13.62
CA ILE A 131 -14.58 5.29 13.52
C ILE A 131 -15.02 5.07 12.07
N GLU A 132 -15.38 6.12 11.35
CA GLU A 132 -15.70 6.04 9.93
C GLU A 132 -14.53 5.51 9.11
N PHE A 133 -13.32 6.02 9.37
CA PHE A 133 -12.09 5.55 8.74
C PHE A 133 -11.86 4.06 8.98
N ILE A 134 -11.89 3.60 10.23
CA ILE A 134 -11.70 2.18 10.58
C ILE A 134 -12.71 1.29 9.84
N ASN A 135 -13.98 1.70 9.82
CA ASN A 135 -15.04 0.97 9.13
C ASN A 135 -14.78 0.91 7.61
N SER A 136 -14.41 2.04 7.00
CA SER A 136 -14.10 2.14 5.57
C SER A 136 -12.90 1.26 5.20
N GLU A 137 -11.79 1.35 5.94
CA GLU A 137 -10.59 0.55 5.66
C GLU A 137 -10.82 -0.95 5.83
N ASN A 138 -11.59 -1.36 6.85
CA ASN A 138 -11.96 -2.77 7.00
C ASN A 138 -12.83 -3.27 5.83
N LYS A 139 -13.73 -2.43 5.29
CA LYS A 139 -14.51 -2.78 4.09
C LYS A 139 -13.61 -2.93 2.87
N LYS A 140 -12.67 -2.00 2.66
CA LYS A 140 -11.70 -2.06 1.55
C LYS A 140 -10.84 -3.32 1.65
N ASP A 141 -10.29 -3.62 2.83
CA ASP A 141 -9.54 -4.86 3.07
C ASP A 141 -10.35 -6.10 2.67
N ASN A 142 -11.61 -6.17 3.12
CA ASN A 142 -12.48 -7.30 2.79
C ASN A 142 -12.74 -7.43 1.28
N ILE A 143 -13.02 -6.33 0.58
CA ILE A 143 -13.21 -6.33 -0.87
C ILE A 143 -11.94 -6.81 -1.58
N VAL A 144 -10.78 -6.26 -1.22
CA VAL A 144 -9.49 -6.63 -1.81
C VAL A 144 -9.14 -8.09 -1.50
N SER A 145 -9.43 -8.58 -0.29
CA SER A 145 -9.23 -9.99 0.07
C SER A 145 -10.07 -10.93 -0.81
N ILE A 146 -11.35 -10.61 -1.05
CA ILE A 146 -12.22 -11.41 -1.94
C ILE A 146 -11.67 -11.41 -3.37
N LEU A 147 -11.20 -10.26 -3.88
CA LEU A 147 -10.58 -10.18 -5.20
C LEU A 147 -9.27 -11.00 -5.26
N MET A 148 -8.44 -10.93 -4.23
CA MET A 148 -7.21 -11.70 -4.11
C MET A 148 -7.44 -13.20 -4.05
N ASP A 149 -8.54 -13.67 -3.44
CA ASP A 149 -8.89 -15.10 -3.40
C ASP A 149 -9.16 -15.70 -4.79
N SER A 150 -9.45 -14.85 -5.78
CA SER A 150 -9.60 -15.26 -7.17
C SER A 150 -8.28 -15.26 -7.97
N VAL A 151 -7.16 -14.83 -7.37
CA VAL A 151 -5.83 -14.86 -7.98
C VAL A 151 -5.14 -16.17 -7.61
N LYS A 152 -4.64 -16.92 -8.60
CA LYS A 152 -4.03 -18.24 -8.38
C LYS A 152 -2.79 -18.18 -7.49
N ASN A 153 -1.84 -17.30 -7.81
CA ASN A 153 -0.56 -17.16 -7.10
C ASN A 153 -0.62 -15.99 -6.11
N ASN A 154 -1.55 -16.05 -5.15
CA ASN A 154 -1.74 -15.00 -4.16
C ASN A 154 -1.10 -15.35 -2.81
N TYR A 155 -0.56 -14.33 -2.15
CA TYR A 155 0.04 -14.45 -0.81
C TYR A 155 -0.50 -13.33 0.06
N ARG A 156 -0.63 -13.58 1.37
CA ARG A 156 -1.07 -12.57 2.34
C ARG A 156 0.01 -12.36 3.39
N LEU A 157 0.29 -11.10 3.69
CA LEU A 157 1.23 -10.70 4.74
C LEU A 157 0.57 -9.68 5.64
N TYR A 158 0.77 -9.82 6.95
CA TYR A 158 0.36 -8.80 7.90
C TYR A 158 1.54 -7.91 8.25
N TYR A 159 1.39 -6.60 8.08
CA TYR A 159 2.47 -5.65 8.31
C TYR A 159 3.12 -5.82 9.70
N GLU A 160 2.30 -6.13 10.71
CA GLU A 160 2.74 -6.36 12.08
C GLU A 160 3.65 -7.59 12.25
N SER A 161 3.54 -8.61 11.39
CA SER A 161 4.40 -9.81 11.40
C SER A 161 5.51 -9.78 10.36
N MET A 162 5.60 -8.72 9.54
CA MET A 162 6.59 -8.63 8.46
C MET A 162 8.02 -8.41 8.97
N PHE A 163 8.18 -7.91 10.20
CA PHE A 163 9.48 -7.51 10.73
C PHE A 163 9.77 -8.21 12.06
N SER A 164 11.04 -8.55 12.29
CA SER A 164 11.54 -9.00 13.58
C SER A 164 11.74 -7.81 14.54
N SER A 165 12.07 -8.11 15.81
CA SER A 165 12.46 -7.11 16.81
C SER A 165 13.72 -6.33 16.43
N GLU A 166 14.55 -6.87 15.54
CA GLU A 166 15.80 -6.26 15.05
C GLU A 166 15.61 -5.50 13.73
N ASN A 167 14.36 -5.20 13.34
CA ASN A 167 14.01 -4.54 12.08
C ASN A 167 14.46 -5.29 10.81
N LEU A 168 14.65 -6.60 10.92
CA LEU A 168 14.87 -7.50 9.79
C LEU A 168 13.52 -8.00 9.26
N PHE A 169 13.43 -8.39 7.99
CA PHE A 169 12.24 -9.09 7.52
C PHE A 169 12.07 -10.44 8.24
N SER A 170 10.82 -10.80 8.54
CA SER A 170 10.49 -12.10 9.13
C SER A 170 10.75 -13.23 8.14
N GLN A 171 10.98 -14.44 8.66
CA GLN A 171 11.20 -15.63 7.84
C GLN A 171 10.01 -15.92 6.90
N GLU A 172 8.78 -15.63 7.35
CA GLU A 172 7.58 -15.70 6.51
C GLU A 172 7.66 -14.74 5.31
N SER A 173 8.04 -13.48 5.57
CA SER A 173 8.19 -12.46 4.51
C SER A 173 9.27 -12.83 3.51
N ILE A 174 10.42 -13.33 3.99
CA ILE A 174 11.53 -13.81 3.15
C ILE A 174 11.07 -15.00 2.32
N SER A 175 10.39 -15.97 2.92
CA SER A 175 9.88 -17.17 2.22
C SER A 175 8.91 -16.81 1.10
N ILE A 176 7.94 -15.93 1.36
CA ILE A 176 6.99 -15.45 0.33
C ILE A 176 7.73 -14.69 -0.76
N ALA A 177 8.66 -13.79 -0.42
CA ALA A 177 9.46 -13.08 -1.39
C ALA A 177 10.27 -14.04 -2.27
N SER A 178 10.88 -15.08 -1.69
CA SER A 178 11.61 -16.11 -2.43
C SER A 178 10.75 -16.91 -3.39
N GLN A 179 9.53 -17.27 -2.97
CA GLN A 179 8.56 -17.95 -3.82
C GLN A 179 8.12 -17.08 -5.00
N VAL A 180 7.73 -15.83 -4.73
CA VAL A 180 7.29 -14.87 -5.76
C VAL A 180 8.42 -14.55 -6.73
N MET A 181 9.64 -14.39 -6.22
CA MET A 181 10.81 -14.11 -7.03
C MET A 181 11.43 -15.36 -7.63
N ASN A 182 10.96 -16.58 -7.31
CA ASN A 182 11.57 -17.84 -7.69
C ASN A 182 13.12 -17.77 -7.59
N LYS A 183 13.60 -17.37 -6.41
CA LYS A 183 15.02 -17.20 -6.08
C LYS A 183 15.17 -17.24 -4.55
N ASP A 184 16.24 -17.88 -4.08
CA ASP A 184 16.61 -17.78 -2.67
C ASP A 184 17.03 -16.35 -2.33
N ILE A 185 16.40 -15.82 -1.27
CA ILE A 185 16.63 -14.49 -0.74
C ILE A 185 17.16 -14.68 0.68
N ASP A 186 18.37 -14.20 0.91
CA ASP A 186 18.98 -14.18 2.25
C ASP A 186 18.41 -13.01 3.09
N THR A 187 18.77 -12.94 4.37
CA THR A 187 18.34 -11.90 5.30
C THR A 187 18.49 -10.49 4.72
N ILE A 188 17.37 -9.78 4.54
CA ILE A 188 17.33 -8.41 4.06
C ILE A 188 16.97 -7.48 5.24
N HIS A 189 17.75 -6.41 5.40
CA HIS A 189 17.38 -5.29 6.27
C HIS A 189 16.25 -4.49 5.62
N ALA A 190 15.24 -4.10 6.41
CA ALA A 190 14.23 -3.17 5.93
C ALA A 190 14.90 -1.84 5.53
N GLY A 191 14.74 -1.42 4.27
CA GLY A 191 15.37 -0.20 3.76
C GLY A 191 14.77 1.11 4.30
N ASN A 192 13.60 1.04 4.94
CA ASN A 192 12.93 2.19 5.54
C ASN A 192 12.74 1.95 7.04
N LEU A 193 12.90 3.01 7.83
CA LEU A 193 12.59 3.00 9.25
C LEU A 193 11.08 3.15 9.47
N LYS A 194 10.58 2.63 10.59
CA LYS A 194 9.21 2.94 11.04
C LYS A 194 9.18 4.43 11.42
N MET A 195 8.28 5.19 10.80
CA MET A 195 8.14 6.64 11.04
C MET A 195 7.72 6.98 12.48
N ASN A 196 6.85 6.14 13.05
CA ASN A 196 6.17 6.38 14.31
C ASN A 196 6.39 5.17 15.23
N PRO A 197 7.61 4.95 15.75
CA PRO A 197 7.89 3.86 16.69
C PRO A 197 7.31 4.12 18.09
N GLU A 198 6.93 5.36 18.40
CA GLU A 198 6.35 5.77 19.67
C GLU A 198 4.98 5.13 19.91
N SER A 199 4.54 5.09 21.17
CA SER A 199 3.21 4.58 21.50
C SER A 199 2.09 5.51 20.99
N LEU A 200 0.86 5.00 20.92
CA LEU A 200 -0.30 5.84 20.54
C LEU A 200 -0.54 6.96 21.56
N GLU A 201 -0.36 6.69 22.86
CA GLU A 201 -0.46 7.67 23.94
C GLU A 201 0.54 8.81 23.77
N ASP A 202 1.71 8.50 23.22
CA ASP A 202 2.77 9.47 22.96
C ASP A 202 2.48 10.37 21.75
N LEU A 203 1.66 9.90 20.82
CA LEU A 203 1.40 10.54 19.52
C LEU A 203 0.03 11.23 19.44
N VAL A 204 -0.87 11.02 20.39
CA VAL A 204 -2.25 11.53 20.35
C VAL A 204 -2.53 12.41 21.56
N TYR A 205 -2.81 13.70 21.34
CA TYR A 205 -3.09 14.67 22.42
C TYR A 205 -4.30 14.28 23.26
N ASN A 206 -5.38 13.80 22.63
CA ASN A 206 -6.61 13.36 23.28
C ASN A 206 -6.68 11.82 23.40
N TYR A 207 -5.56 11.15 23.71
CA TYR A 207 -5.52 9.68 23.75
C TYR A 207 -6.54 9.07 24.73
N GLU A 208 -6.80 9.68 25.88
CA GLU A 208 -7.81 9.18 26.83
C GLU A 208 -9.20 9.10 26.19
N GLU A 209 -9.59 10.10 25.41
CA GLU A 209 -10.87 10.13 24.70
C GLU A 209 -10.95 9.01 23.66
N VAL A 210 -9.87 8.80 22.90
CA VAL A 210 -9.76 7.67 21.94
C VAL A 210 -9.85 6.33 22.67
N TYR A 211 -9.13 6.18 23.78
CA TYR A 211 -9.12 4.97 24.60
C TYR A 211 -10.52 4.63 25.10
N TYR A 212 -11.22 5.56 25.73
CA TYR A 212 -12.57 5.32 26.25
C TYR A 212 -13.60 5.10 25.15
N SER A 213 -13.42 5.71 23.97
CA SER A 213 -14.32 5.51 22.82
C SER A 213 -14.16 4.13 22.17
N LEU A 214 -12.98 3.53 22.22
CA LEU A 214 -12.72 2.21 21.64
C LEU A 214 -12.80 1.05 22.64
N LYS A 215 -12.61 1.32 23.94
CA LYS A 215 -12.69 0.30 25.00
C LYS A 215 -14.07 -0.35 25.05
N GLY A 216 -14.10 -1.68 25.16
CA GLY A 216 -15.33 -2.47 25.16
C GLY A 216 -15.98 -2.62 23.77
N THR A 217 -15.41 -2.02 22.73
CA THR A 217 -15.86 -2.20 21.35
C THR A 217 -15.07 -3.30 20.65
N ARG A 218 -15.51 -3.71 19.44
CA ARG A 218 -14.74 -4.63 18.59
C ARG A 218 -13.37 -4.10 18.13
N TYR A 219 -13.09 -2.81 18.37
CA TYR A 219 -11.84 -2.15 17.99
C TYR A 219 -10.87 -1.98 19.15
N GLU A 220 -11.23 -2.39 20.37
CA GLU A 220 -10.40 -2.22 21.57
C GLU A 220 -8.97 -2.75 21.38
N TRP A 221 -8.81 -3.88 20.69
CA TRP A 221 -7.51 -4.49 20.44
C TRP A 221 -6.55 -3.58 19.64
N MET A 222 -7.05 -2.56 18.92
CA MET A 222 -6.24 -1.60 18.18
C MET A 222 -5.52 -0.58 19.09
N LEU A 223 -5.89 -0.51 20.37
CA LEU A 223 -5.22 0.33 21.38
C LEU A 223 -3.83 -0.19 21.78
N TYR A 224 -3.52 -1.44 21.43
CA TYR A 224 -2.29 -2.16 21.78
C TYR A 224 -1.44 -2.44 20.52
#